data_AF-A0A5Q0TEX1-F1
#
_entry.id   AF-A0A5Q0TEX1-F1
#
_cell.length_a   1.000
_cell.length_b   1.000
_cell.length_c   1.000
_cell.angle_alpha   90.00
_cell.angle_beta   90.00
_cell.angle_gamma   90.00
#
_symmetry.space_group_name_H-M   'P 1'
#
loop_
_entity.id
_entity.type
_entity.pdbx_description
1 polymer ?
#
loop_
_entity_poly.entity_id
_entity_poly.type
_entity_poly.pdbx_seq_one_letter_code
_entity_poly.pdbx_strand_id
1 'polypeptide(L)'
;MLSKELFLRLPRACVINNSKEQTLLYPENLTPFQMKFVLAILAQANMSNDKVIVNFDIYLQDFKSQHSLFSWVKTSMSKVIKAIEGIKHPFIHNITCVNDRINVTVSQLYRKLIVRQFLDEKPVNIELEALMAYKKVSSIKLHIQTKAFYPYRANFYFLIEFLGVSTNQCRKEQIRSIKNKIRTVNNVADFKYQHPVEISAPEKEGDYDFSIFRLKDGLFPSDRMLKRKPGNRNKKE
;
A
#
# COMPACT_ATOMS: atom_id res chain seq x y z
N MET A 1 11.63 15.21 11.52
CA MET A 1 10.25 15.28 12.06
C MET A 1 9.33 14.47 11.15
N LEU A 2 8.49 13.59 11.70
CA LEU A 2 7.53 12.78 10.92
C LEU A 2 6.30 13.60 10.52
N SER A 3 6.49 14.65 9.73
CA SER A 3 5.45 15.62 9.39
C SER A 3 4.39 15.05 8.45
N LYS A 4 3.17 15.59 8.51
CA LYS A 4 2.08 15.26 7.58
C LYS A 4 2.43 15.49 6.11
N GLU A 5 3.34 16.42 5.84
CA GLU A 5 3.84 16.76 4.51
C GLU A 5 4.92 15.80 3.99
N LEU A 6 5.23 14.71 4.70
CA LEU A 6 6.19 13.73 4.21
C LEU A 6 5.66 12.97 2.99
N PHE A 7 6.50 12.91 1.96
CA PHE A 7 6.30 12.10 0.78
C PHE A 7 7.34 10.98 0.72
N LEU A 8 6.88 9.77 0.43
CA LEU A 8 7.74 8.65 0.15
C LEU A 8 8.07 8.63 -1.35
N ARG A 9 9.31 8.94 -1.68
CA ARG A 9 9.89 8.67 -3.00
C ARG A 9 10.34 7.22 -3.04
N LEU A 10 9.49 6.33 -3.54
CA LEU A 10 9.71 4.88 -3.54
C LEU A 10 10.40 4.41 -4.83
N PRO A 11 11.47 3.58 -4.75
CA PRO A 11 12.08 2.98 -5.92
C PRO A 11 11.06 2.19 -6.76
N ARG A 12 11.11 2.34 -8.09
CA ARG A 12 10.14 1.71 -8.99
C ARG A 12 10.10 0.18 -8.82
N ALA A 13 11.25 -0.44 -8.58
CA ALA A 13 11.35 -1.87 -8.31
C ALA A 13 10.42 -2.31 -7.16
N CYS A 14 10.26 -1.52 -6.08
CA CYS A 14 9.41 -1.89 -4.95
C CYS A 14 7.90 -1.94 -5.27
N VAL A 15 7.47 -1.42 -6.42
CA VAL A 15 6.06 -1.44 -6.82
C VAL A 15 5.80 -2.41 -7.97
N ILE A 16 6.81 -2.88 -8.69
CA ILE A 16 6.61 -3.86 -9.76
C ILE A 16 6.06 -5.16 -9.16
N ASN A 17 4.93 -5.62 -9.71
CA ASN A 17 4.29 -6.87 -9.28
C ASN A 17 5.25 -8.06 -9.36
N ASN A 18 5.30 -8.87 -8.31
CA ASN A 18 6.16 -10.05 -8.18
C ASN A 18 7.67 -9.78 -8.18
N SER A 19 8.09 -8.52 -8.07
CA SER A 19 9.51 -8.21 -7.86
C SER A 19 9.96 -8.61 -6.45
N LYS A 20 11.24 -8.95 -6.32
CA LYS A 20 11.83 -9.27 -5.00
C LYS A 20 11.72 -8.07 -4.06
N GLU A 21 11.92 -6.86 -4.58
CA GLU A 21 11.86 -5.60 -3.85
C GLU A 21 10.45 -5.28 -3.34
N GLN A 22 9.39 -5.66 -4.08
CA GLN A 22 8.01 -5.54 -3.60
C GLN A 22 7.76 -6.44 -2.39
N THR A 23 8.22 -7.70 -2.44
CA THR A 23 8.10 -8.62 -1.30
C THR A 23 8.89 -8.12 -0.09
N LEU A 24 10.08 -7.56 -0.31
CA LEU A 24 10.92 -6.98 0.75
C LEU A 24 10.31 -5.72 1.38
N LEU A 25 9.55 -4.93 0.62
CA LEU A 25 8.83 -3.76 1.14
C LEU A 25 7.64 -4.15 2.02
N TYR A 26 7.07 -5.34 1.80
CA TYR A 26 5.82 -5.76 2.44
C TYR A 26 5.91 -7.09 3.19
N PRO A 27 6.82 -7.22 4.17
CA PRO A 27 6.94 -8.47 4.93
C PRO A 27 5.67 -8.72 5.75
N GLU A 28 5.31 -10.00 5.91
CA GLU A 28 4.02 -10.43 6.49
C GLU A 28 3.88 -10.17 7.99
N ASN A 29 5.00 -9.94 8.68
CA ASN A 29 5.07 -9.82 10.13
C ASN A 29 4.73 -8.43 10.67
N LEU A 30 4.40 -7.46 9.82
CA LEU A 30 4.15 -6.09 10.26
C LEU A 30 2.67 -5.80 10.52
N THR A 31 2.40 -5.18 11.66
CA THR A 31 1.10 -4.55 11.92
C THR A 31 0.87 -3.33 11.00
N PRO A 32 -0.38 -2.88 10.81
CA PRO A 32 -0.67 -1.67 10.04
C PRO A 32 0.06 -0.43 10.57
N PHE A 33 0.23 -0.32 11.89
CA PHE A 33 0.98 0.76 12.52
C PHE A 33 2.48 0.69 12.14
N GLN A 34 3.10 -0.48 12.32
CA GLN A 34 4.52 -0.67 11.99
C GLN A 34 4.79 -0.47 10.51
N MET A 35 3.91 -0.94 9.62
CA MET A 35 4.03 -0.69 8.17
C MET A 35 4.04 0.81 7.86
N LYS A 36 3.11 1.59 8.43
CA LYS A 36 3.09 3.05 8.27
C LYS A 36 4.36 3.70 8.78
N PHE A 37 4.86 3.23 9.93
CA PHE A 37 6.07 3.76 10.54
C PHE A 37 7.31 3.46 9.70
N VAL A 38 7.44 2.25 9.17
CA VAL A 38 8.48 1.88 8.20
C VAL A 38 8.43 2.80 6.98
N LEU A 39 7.26 2.98 6.37
CA LEU A 39 7.14 3.87 5.20
C LEU A 39 7.54 5.33 5.53
N ALA A 40 7.26 5.81 6.74
CA ALA A 40 7.69 7.11 7.21
C ALA A 40 9.21 7.21 7.44
N ILE A 41 9.84 6.15 7.97
CA ILE A 41 11.30 6.01 8.07
C ILE A 41 11.93 6.09 6.68
N LEU A 42 11.40 5.33 5.71
CA LEU A 42 11.93 5.31 4.35
C LEU A 42 11.78 6.68 3.66
N ALA A 43 10.67 7.39 3.92
CA ALA A 43 10.50 8.76 3.43
C ALA A 43 11.53 9.73 4.05
N GLN A 44 11.76 9.63 5.36
CA GLN A 44 12.76 10.43 6.06
C GLN A 44 14.18 10.18 5.50
N ALA A 45 14.52 8.92 5.23
CA ALA A 45 15.79 8.53 4.63
C ALA A 45 16.01 9.16 3.23
N ASN A 46 14.91 9.43 2.52
CA ASN A 46 14.88 9.94 1.14
C ASN A 46 14.63 11.45 1.05
N MET A 47 14.60 12.17 2.19
CA MET A 47 14.34 13.62 2.18
C MET A 47 15.42 14.43 1.47
N SER A 48 16.64 13.90 1.37
CA SER A 48 17.75 14.55 0.68
C SER A 48 17.77 14.12 -0.79
N ASN A 49 17.76 15.09 -1.71
CA ASN A 49 17.77 14.84 -3.14
C ASN A 49 19.10 14.27 -3.66
N ASP A 50 20.19 14.50 -2.92
CA ASP A 50 21.56 14.21 -3.41
C ASP A 50 22.19 12.97 -2.76
N LYS A 51 21.65 12.54 -1.61
CA LYS A 51 22.20 11.42 -0.83
C LYS A 51 21.15 10.79 0.06
N VAL A 52 21.24 9.48 0.25
CA VAL A 52 20.44 8.75 1.23
C VAL A 52 20.93 9.08 2.63
N ILE A 53 20.02 9.48 3.52
CA ILE A 53 20.32 9.67 4.94
C ILE A 53 20.38 8.29 5.60
N VAL A 54 21.59 7.90 5.99
CA VAL A 54 21.88 6.56 6.50
C VAL A 54 21.45 6.39 7.96
N ASN A 55 21.77 7.38 8.77
CA ASN A 55 21.49 7.41 10.20
C ASN A 55 20.76 8.71 10.50
N PHE A 56 19.68 8.62 11.27
CA PHE A 56 18.95 9.79 11.71
C PHE A 56 18.16 9.48 12.98
N ASP A 57 17.85 10.56 13.69
CA ASP A 57 17.06 10.52 14.91
C ASP A 57 15.65 11.06 14.62
N ILE A 58 14.66 10.45 15.24
CA ILE A 58 13.31 10.99 15.36
C ILE A 58 13.04 11.23 16.83
N TYR A 59 12.76 12.48 17.20
CA TYR A 59 12.41 12.80 18.59
C TYR A 59 11.02 12.27 18.93
N LEU A 60 10.87 11.62 20.08
CA LEU A 60 9.57 11.09 20.53
C LEU A 60 8.55 12.19 20.80
N GLN A 61 8.99 13.39 21.20
CA GLN A 61 8.11 14.54 21.35
C GLN A 61 7.41 14.90 20.03
N ASP A 62 8.12 14.81 18.90
CA ASP A 62 7.59 15.11 17.58
C ASP A 62 6.49 14.13 17.20
N PHE A 63 6.55 12.89 17.72
CA PHE A 63 5.58 11.84 17.41
C PHE A 63 4.16 12.22 17.78
N LYS A 64 3.97 12.93 18.90
CA LYS A 64 2.67 13.39 19.41
C LYS A 64 2.28 14.80 18.99
N SER A 65 3.17 15.52 18.30
CA SER A 65 2.89 16.88 17.83
C SER A 65 1.69 16.91 16.87
N GLN A 66 0.95 18.02 16.80
CA GLN A 66 -0.21 18.17 15.91
C GLN A 66 0.14 18.02 14.42
N HIS A 67 1.37 18.36 14.05
CA HIS A 67 1.90 18.26 12.69
C HIS A 67 2.44 16.85 12.35
N SER A 68 2.44 15.92 13.31
CA SER A 68 2.86 14.54 13.12
C SER A 68 1.86 13.72 12.32
N LEU A 69 2.38 12.85 11.43
CA LEU A 69 1.63 11.75 10.80
C LEU A 69 0.96 10.82 11.82
N PHE A 70 1.50 10.76 13.04
CA PHE A 70 1.07 9.84 14.10
C PHE A 70 0.34 10.54 15.25
N SER A 71 -0.03 11.81 15.09
CA SER A 71 -0.80 12.60 16.06
C SER A 71 -2.12 11.95 16.48
N TRP A 72 -2.74 11.17 15.60
CA TRP A 72 -3.98 10.43 15.86
C TRP A 72 -3.81 9.21 16.78
N VAL A 73 -2.57 8.75 17.03
CA VAL A 73 -2.30 7.57 17.85
C VAL A 73 -2.58 7.90 19.31
N LYS A 74 -3.65 7.35 19.89
CA LYS A 74 -4.05 7.57 21.29
C LYS A 74 -3.30 6.70 22.31
N THR A 75 -2.53 5.72 21.85
CA THR A 75 -1.82 4.77 22.71
C THR A 75 -0.66 5.44 23.48
N SER A 76 -0.35 4.90 24.68
CA SER A 76 0.78 5.35 25.51
C SER A 76 2.11 5.25 24.77
N MET A 77 3.06 6.14 25.10
CA MET A 77 4.39 6.13 24.47
C MET A 77 5.17 4.86 24.76
N SER A 78 5.04 4.28 25.95
CA SER A 78 5.63 2.98 26.28
C SER A 78 5.21 1.86 25.32
N LYS A 79 3.93 1.82 24.91
CA LYS A 79 3.41 0.83 23.95
C LYS A 79 3.87 1.14 22.53
N VAL A 80 3.95 2.42 22.17
CA VAL A 80 4.48 2.84 20.86
C VAL A 80 5.95 2.47 20.72
N ILE A 81 6.77 2.76 21.73
CA ILE A 81 8.19 2.37 21.78
C ILE A 81 8.32 0.85 21.59
N LYS A 82 7.61 0.05 22.39
CA LYS A 82 7.61 -1.42 22.23
C LYS A 82 7.22 -1.88 20.82
N ALA A 83 6.23 -1.23 20.21
CA ALA A 83 5.82 -1.58 18.84
C ALA A 83 6.89 -1.22 17.80
N ILE A 84 7.61 -0.12 18.01
CA ILE A 84 8.68 0.37 17.12
C ILE A 84 9.94 -0.50 17.26
N GLU A 85 10.36 -0.82 18.48
CA GLU A 85 11.51 -1.71 18.74
C GLU A 85 11.24 -3.15 18.24
N GLY A 86 9.97 -3.56 18.18
CA GLY A 86 9.56 -4.83 17.59
C GLY A 86 9.61 -4.88 16.06
N ILE A 87 9.95 -3.78 15.36
CA ILE A 87 10.01 -3.75 13.90
C ILE A 87 11.22 -4.54 13.41
N LYS A 88 10.94 -5.59 12.64
CA LYS A 88 11.95 -6.32 11.84
C LYS A 88 11.63 -6.11 10.37
N HIS A 89 12.46 -5.34 9.67
CA HIS A 89 12.23 -4.98 8.27
C HIS A 89 13.53 -5.01 7.45
N PRO A 90 13.57 -5.63 6.24
CA PRO A 90 14.80 -5.78 5.45
C PRO A 90 15.51 -4.46 5.08
N PHE A 91 14.76 -3.36 5.00
CA PHE A 91 15.29 -2.03 4.67
C PHE A 91 15.81 -1.24 5.88
N ILE A 92 15.63 -1.76 7.10
CA ILE A 92 16.09 -1.13 8.35
C ILE A 92 17.12 -2.06 8.98
N HIS A 93 18.35 -1.58 9.15
CA HIS A 93 19.41 -2.35 9.79
C HIS A 93 19.25 -2.36 11.31
N ASN A 94 18.96 -1.19 11.88
CA ASN A 94 18.76 -1.04 13.31
C ASN A 94 17.70 0.02 13.62
N ILE A 95 16.92 -0.23 14.66
CA ILE A 95 15.96 0.72 15.21
C ILE A 95 15.89 0.56 16.72
N THR A 96 16.22 1.61 17.46
CA THR A 96 16.23 1.60 18.93
C THR A 96 15.60 2.86 19.49
N CYS A 97 14.96 2.76 20.65
CA CYS A 97 14.40 3.91 21.35
C CYS A 97 15.23 4.19 22.61
N VAL A 98 15.98 5.29 22.64
CA VAL A 98 16.86 5.65 23.77
C VAL A 98 16.80 7.16 23.98
N ASN A 99 16.73 7.62 25.24
CA ASN A 99 16.78 9.04 25.63
C ASN A 99 15.81 9.93 24.83
N ASP A 100 14.54 9.55 24.77
CA ASP A 100 13.47 10.24 24.02
C ASP A 100 13.70 10.38 22.51
N ARG A 101 14.54 9.51 21.95
CA ARG A 101 14.82 9.45 20.51
C ARG A 101 14.64 8.05 19.97
N ILE A 102 14.16 7.98 18.74
CA ILE A 102 14.17 6.79 17.91
C ILE A 102 15.38 6.92 16.99
N ASN A 103 16.39 6.11 17.22
CA ASN A 103 17.60 6.06 16.42
C ASN A 103 17.39 5.04 15.31
N VAL A 104 17.55 5.47 14.06
CA VAL A 104 17.31 4.62 12.89
C VAL A 104 18.57 4.52 12.07
N THR A 105 18.95 3.29 11.72
CA THR A 105 19.98 3.00 10.73
C THR A 105 19.38 2.23 9.56
N VAL A 106 19.49 2.81 8.37
CA VAL A 106 19.00 2.24 7.12
C VAL A 106 19.94 1.13 6.63
N SER A 107 19.39 0.03 6.11
CA SER A 107 20.19 -1.11 5.66
C SER A 107 20.95 -0.83 4.36
N GLN A 108 22.09 -1.50 4.17
CA GLN A 108 22.88 -1.40 2.94
C GLN A 108 22.05 -1.82 1.70
N LEU A 109 21.15 -2.79 1.87
CA LEU A 109 20.22 -3.24 0.84
C LEU A 109 19.38 -2.08 0.30
N TYR A 110 18.76 -1.31 1.21
CA TYR A 110 17.93 -0.17 0.81
C TYR A 110 18.75 0.97 0.19
N ARG A 111 19.95 1.24 0.72
CA ARG A 111 20.88 2.24 0.14
C ARG A 111 21.21 1.92 -1.31
N LYS A 112 21.57 0.66 -1.61
CA LYS A 112 21.86 0.22 -3.00
C LYS A 112 20.63 0.39 -3.91
N LEU A 113 19.45 0.16 -3.37
CA LEU A 113 18.21 0.28 -4.13
C LEU A 113 17.86 1.73 -4.49
N ILE A 114 18.01 2.67 -3.56
CA ILE A 114 17.76 4.09 -3.83
C ILE A 114 18.83 4.71 -4.72
N VAL A 115 20.10 4.32 -4.59
CA VAL A 115 21.14 4.81 -5.50
C VAL A 115 20.81 4.49 -6.95
N ARG A 116 20.26 3.31 -7.22
CA ARG A 116 19.73 2.95 -8.55
C ARG A 116 18.54 3.81 -8.95
N GLN A 117 17.72 4.23 -8.01
CA GLN A 117 16.57 5.13 -8.26
C GLN A 117 17.00 6.56 -8.61
N PHE A 118 18.12 7.08 -8.11
CA PHE A 118 18.61 8.40 -8.53
C PHE A 118 18.94 8.43 -10.04
N LEU A 119 19.16 7.26 -10.65
CA LEU A 119 19.34 7.09 -12.09
C LEU A 119 18.02 6.78 -12.83
N ASP A 120 16.90 6.64 -12.12
CA ASP A 120 15.59 6.29 -12.66
C ASP A 120 14.74 7.55 -12.87
N GLU A 121 14.30 7.78 -14.10
CA GLU A 121 13.55 8.96 -14.53
C GLU A 121 12.10 8.98 -14.00
N LYS A 122 11.58 7.88 -13.44
CA LYS A 122 10.16 7.75 -13.04
C LYS A 122 9.96 7.24 -11.61
N PRO A 123 10.39 7.99 -10.59
CA PRO A 123 10.15 7.63 -9.19
C PRO A 123 8.65 7.62 -8.87
N VAL A 124 8.23 6.74 -7.95
CA VAL A 124 6.86 6.74 -7.42
C VAL A 124 6.81 7.60 -6.17
N ASN A 125 6.05 8.70 -6.22
CA ASN A 125 5.83 9.56 -5.07
C ASN A 125 4.49 9.24 -4.39
N ILE A 126 4.53 8.97 -3.08
CA ILE A 126 3.36 8.64 -2.28
C ILE A 126 3.26 9.60 -1.10
N GLU A 127 2.15 10.32 -0.99
CA GLU A 127 1.84 11.16 0.17
C GLU A 127 1.50 10.26 1.36
N LEU A 128 2.23 10.40 2.46
CA LEU A 128 2.07 9.49 3.60
C LEU A 128 0.80 9.76 4.42
N GLU A 129 0.30 10.99 4.43
CA GLU A 129 -0.90 11.36 5.19
C GLU A 129 -2.12 10.51 4.79
N ALA A 130 -2.35 10.30 3.49
CA ALA A 130 -3.44 9.48 3.00
C ALA A 130 -3.36 8.02 3.51
N LEU A 131 -2.15 7.49 3.70
CA LEU A 131 -1.96 6.14 4.19
C LEU A 131 -2.36 5.99 5.67
N MET A 132 -2.36 7.08 6.44
CA MET A 132 -2.67 7.04 7.87
C MET A 132 -4.11 6.63 8.15
N ALA A 133 -5.04 6.84 7.22
CA ALA A 133 -6.45 6.43 7.35
C ALA A 133 -6.66 4.90 7.29
N TYR A 134 -5.73 4.14 6.69
CA TYR A 134 -5.94 2.70 6.47
C TYR A 134 -5.73 1.86 7.72
N LYS A 135 -6.71 0.97 8.00
CA LYS A 135 -6.64 0.04 9.15
C LYS A 135 -5.95 -1.30 8.82
N LYS A 136 -5.71 -1.60 7.54
CA LYS A 136 -5.17 -2.90 7.08
C LYS A 136 -3.97 -2.70 6.17
N VAL A 137 -2.94 -3.53 6.33
CA VAL A 137 -1.74 -3.53 5.45
C VAL A 137 -2.13 -3.73 3.98
N SER A 138 -3.04 -4.67 3.69
CA SER A 138 -3.54 -4.89 2.31
C SER A 138 -4.10 -3.63 1.63
N SER A 139 -4.72 -2.70 2.37
CA SER A 139 -5.20 -1.43 1.82
C SER A 139 -4.08 -0.44 1.56
N ILE A 140 -3.05 -0.42 2.43
CA ILE A 140 -1.83 0.38 2.24
C ILE A 140 -1.09 -0.10 0.97
N LYS A 141 -0.87 -1.41 0.86
CA LYS A 141 -0.26 -2.05 -0.33
C LYS A 141 -0.99 -1.62 -1.60
N LEU A 142 -2.31 -1.74 -1.60
CA LEU A 142 -3.11 -1.43 -2.78
C LEU A 142 -3.10 0.07 -3.13
N HIS A 143 -3.17 0.97 -2.15
CA HIS A 143 -3.04 2.41 -2.39
C HIS A 143 -1.71 2.75 -3.08
N ILE A 144 -0.61 2.18 -2.61
CA ILE A 144 0.71 2.41 -3.20
C ILE A 144 0.73 1.93 -4.65
N GLN A 145 0.17 0.74 -4.92
CA GLN A 145 0.07 0.20 -6.29
C GLN A 145 -0.76 1.07 -7.23
N THR A 146 -1.93 1.53 -6.79
CA THR A 146 -2.83 2.35 -7.63
C THR A 146 -2.32 3.78 -7.84
N LYS A 147 -1.44 4.26 -6.96
CA LYS A 147 -0.70 5.52 -7.17
C LYS A 147 0.49 5.33 -8.10
N ALA A 148 1.19 4.20 -7.98
CA ALA A 148 2.35 3.86 -8.79
C ALA A 148 2.01 3.60 -10.27
N PHE A 149 0.90 2.91 -10.53
CA PHE A 149 0.46 2.53 -11.86
C PHE A 149 -0.95 3.03 -12.07
N TYR A 150 -1.16 3.78 -13.15
CA TYR A 150 -2.48 4.27 -13.50
C TYR A 150 -2.75 4.08 -14.99
N PRO A 151 -3.85 3.38 -15.38
CA PRO A 151 -4.70 2.54 -14.52
C PRO A 151 -3.93 1.33 -13.95
N TYR A 152 -4.31 0.86 -12.76
CA TYR A 152 -3.66 -0.32 -12.19
C TYR A 152 -4.40 -1.59 -12.62
N ARG A 153 -3.67 -2.52 -13.23
CA ARG A 153 -4.15 -3.84 -13.64
C ARG A 153 -3.36 -4.93 -12.94
N ALA A 154 -4.05 -5.93 -12.41
CA ALA A 154 -3.42 -7.05 -11.74
C ALA A 154 -4.25 -8.32 -11.87
N ASN A 155 -3.57 -9.45 -12.08
CA ASN A 155 -4.23 -10.74 -12.20
C ASN A 155 -4.74 -11.24 -10.84
N PHE A 156 -5.72 -12.14 -10.89
CA PHE A 156 -6.39 -12.70 -9.72
C PHE A 156 -5.44 -13.40 -8.73
N TYR A 157 -4.58 -14.28 -9.21
CA TYR A 157 -3.69 -15.08 -8.35
C TYR A 157 -2.66 -14.21 -7.63
N PHE A 158 -2.09 -13.24 -8.33
CA PHE A 158 -1.23 -12.22 -7.74
C PHE A 158 -1.98 -11.48 -6.62
N LEU A 159 -3.22 -11.03 -6.84
CA LEU A 159 -3.97 -10.32 -5.82
C LEU A 159 -4.36 -11.20 -4.63
N ILE A 160 -4.53 -12.51 -4.83
CA ILE A 160 -4.72 -13.44 -3.72
C ILE A 160 -3.52 -13.38 -2.78
N GLU A 161 -2.33 -13.60 -3.32
CA GLU A 161 -1.08 -13.62 -2.55
C GLU A 161 -0.78 -12.24 -1.97
N PHE A 162 -0.71 -11.22 -2.83
CA PHE A 162 -0.30 -9.87 -2.48
C PHE A 162 -1.18 -9.24 -1.39
N LEU A 163 -2.50 -9.47 -1.45
CA LEU A 163 -3.46 -8.93 -0.49
C LEU A 163 -3.74 -9.86 0.69
N GLY A 164 -3.17 -11.07 0.72
CA GLY A 164 -3.42 -12.09 1.75
C GLY A 164 -4.89 -12.51 1.79
N VAL A 165 -5.45 -12.90 0.64
CA VAL A 165 -6.76 -13.52 0.53
C VAL A 165 -6.60 -15.03 0.76
N SER A 166 -7.51 -15.63 1.53
CA SER A 166 -7.41 -17.05 1.83
C SER A 166 -7.60 -17.92 0.57
N THR A 167 -6.68 -18.85 0.36
CA THR A 167 -6.75 -19.86 -0.71
C THR A 167 -7.78 -20.96 -0.42
N ASN A 168 -8.23 -21.09 0.83
CA ASN A 168 -9.24 -22.07 1.25
C ASN A 168 -10.68 -21.64 0.88
N GLN A 169 -10.88 -20.38 0.52
CA GLN A 169 -12.18 -19.86 0.10
C GLN A 169 -12.48 -20.25 -1.35
N CYS A 170 -13.77 -20.39 -1.70
CA CYS A 170 -14.13 -20.60 -3.09
C CYS A 170 -13.79 -19.36 -3.95
N ARG A 171 -13.56 -19.55 -5.25
CA ARG A 171 -13.17 -18.46 -6.18
C ARG A 171 -14.08 -17.23 -6.11
N LYS A 172 -15.39 -17.44 -5.99
CA LYS A 172 -16.39 -16.37 -5.88
C LYS A 172 -16.19 -15.52 -4.61
N GLU A 173 -15.84 -16.15 -3.50
CA GLU A 173 -15.55 -15.48 -2.23
C GLU A 173 -14.20 -14.76 -2.26
N GLN A 174 -13.19 -15.36 -2.88
CA GLN A 174 -11.89 -14.72 -3.12
C GLN A 174 -12.06 -13.43 -3.93
N ILE A 175 -12.81 -13.48 -5.04
CA ILE A 175 -13.13 -12.29 -5.85
C ILE A 175 -13.87 -11.24 -5.02
N ARG A 176 -14.86 -11.64 -4.20
CA ARG A 176 -15.58 -10.73 -3.30
C ARG A 176 -14.63 -10.08 -2.28
N SER A 177 -13.72 -10.86 -1.71
CA SER A 177 -12.71 -10.38 -0.76
C SER A 177 -11.78 -9.35 -1.39
N ILE A 178 -11.28 -9.60 -2.60
CA ILE A 178 -10.46 -8.66 -3.37
C ILE A 178 -11.25 -7.36 -3.63
N LYS A 179 -12.49 -7.45 -4.14
CA LYS A 179 -13.34 -6.27 -4.39
C LYS A 179 -13.58 -5.44 -3.12
N ASN A 180 -13.81 -6.09 -1.99
CA ASN A 180 -13.97 -5.41 -0.70
C ASN A 180 -12.71 -4.67 -0.27
N LYS A 181 -11.51 -5.24 -0.51
CA LYS A 181 -10.23 -4.57 -0.24
C LYS A 181 -9.97 -3.40 -1.19
N ILE A 182 -10.42 -3.48 -2.45
CA ILE A 182 -10.34 -2.33 -3.38
C ILE A 182 -11.26 -1.20 -2.93
N ARG A 183 -12.47 -1.53 -2.46
CA ARG A 183 -13.43 -0.53 -1.96
C ARG A 183 -12.89 0.29 -0.78
N THR A 184 -12.01 -0.26 0.05
CA THR A 184 -11.43 0.54 1.14
C THR A 184 -10.47 1.63 0.64
N VAL A 185 -9.80 1.42 -0.50
CA VAL A 185 -8.96 2.44 -1.13
C VAL A 185 -9.84 3.57 -1.70
N ASN A 186 -11.01 3.23 -2.26
CA ASN A 186 -11.99 4.21 -2.74
C ASN A 186 -12.35 5.25 -1.69
N ASN A 187 -12.62 4.81 -0.46
CA ASN A 187 -13.09 5.69 0.61
C ASN A 187 -12.05 6.71 1.08
N VAL A 188 -10.79 6.58 0.66
CA VAL A 188 -9.66 7.41 1.13
C VAL A 188 -9.00 8.18 -0.02
N ALA A 189 -9.01 7.64 -1.25
CA ALA A 189 -8.27 8.20 -2.37
C ALA A 189 -9.02 8.13 -3.71
N ASP A 190 -10.36 8.00 -3.67
CA ASP A 190 -11.24 8.02 -4.85
C ASP A 190 -10.90 6.98 -5.94
N PHE A 191 -10.30 5.84 -5.57
CA PHE A 191 -10.03 4.74 -6.51
C PHE A 191 -11.16 3.70 -6.50
N LYS A 192 -11.80 3.45 -7.65
CA LYS A 192 -12.88 2.47 -7.80
C LYS A 192 -12.43 1.27 -8.63
N TYR A 193 -12.88 0.09 -8.22
CA TYR A 193 -12.82 -1.10 -9.06
C TYR A 193 -13.75 -0.95 -10.27
N GLN A 194 -13.23 -1.13 -11.47
CA GLN A 194 -14.05 -1.29 -12.66
C GLN A 194 -14.03 -2.75 -13.07
N HIS A 195 -15.22 -3.36 -13.15
CA HIS A 195 -15.32 -4.63 -13.84
C HIS A 195 -14.90 -4.40 -15.29
N PRO A 196 -14.02 -5.21 -15.89
CA PRO A 196 -13.71 -5.06 -17.32
C PRO A 196 -15.04 -5.01 -18.09
N VAL A 197 -15.25 -3.90 -18.82
CA VAL A 197 -16.55 -3.55 -19.41
C VAL A 197 -16.92 -4.53 -20.50
N GLU A 198 -15.96 -4.97 -21.30
CA GLU A 198 -16.11 -6.00 -22.33
C GLU A 198 -14.69 -6.27 -22.81
N ILE A 199 -13.98 -7.14 -22.08
CA ILE A 199 -12.99 -8.01 -22.72
C ILE A 199 -13.68 -9.34 -22.56
N SER A 200 -14.13 -9.92 -23.67
CA SER A 200 -14.59 -11.31 -23.76
C SER A 200 -13.91 -12.10 -22.65
N ALA A 201 -14.69 -12.52 -21.64
CA ALA A 201 -14.16 -13.33 -20.56
C ALA A 201 -13.31 -14.39 -21.25
N PRO A 202 -12.00 -14.47 -20.98
CA PRO A 202 -11.14 -15.35 -21.75
C PRO A 202 -11.81 -16.72 -21.69
N GLU A 203 -12.01 -17.34 -22.86
CA GLU A 203 -12.72 -18.62 -22.98
C GLU A 203 -12.05 -19.72 -22.12
N LYS A 204 -10.85 -19.44 -21.62
CA LYS A 204 -10.10 -20.21 -20.63
C LYS A 204 -10.16 -19.53 -19.26
N GLU A 205 -10.44 -20.31 -18.23
CA GLU A 205 -10.63 -19.94 -16.80
C GLU A 205 -9.45 -19.17 -16.12
N GLY A 206 -8.39 -18.83 -16.85
CA GLY A 206 -7.10 -18.33 -16.35
C GLY A 206 -7.03 -16.85 -15.98
N ASP A 207 -7.61 -15.94 -16.77
CA ASP A 207 -7.23 -14.52 -16.66
C ASP A 207 -8.41 -13.64 -16.19
N TYR A 208 -8.72 -13.68 -14.89
CA TYR A 208 -9.53 -12.61 -14.29
C TYR A 208 -8.60 -11.46 -13.88
N ASP A 209 -8.48 -10.47 -14.75
CA ASP A 209 -7.74 -9.25 -14.47
C ASP A 209 -8.62 -8.22 -13.75
N PHE A 210 -8.13 -7.72 -12.61
CA PHE A 210 -8.75 -6.60 -11.91
C PHE A 210 -8.19 -5.30 -12.48
N SER A 211 -9.08 -4.40 -12.90
CA SER A 211 -8.71 -3.04 -13.31
C SER A 211 -9.23 -2.02 -12.29
N ILE A 212 -8.34 -1.14 -11.81
CA ILE A 212 -8.63 -0.16 -10.76
C ILE A 212 -8.30 1.25 -11.28
N PHE A 213 -9.30 2.14 -11.20
CA PHE A 213 -9.28 3.48 -11.80
C PHE A 213 -9.57 4.58 -10.77
N ARG A 214 -9.26 5.85 -11.07
CA ARG A 214 -9.61 7.03 -10.26
C ARG A 214 -10.97 7.54 -10.70
N LEU A 215 -11.81 7.94 -9.74
CA LEU A 215 -13.14 8.49 -10.02
C LEU A 215 -13.10 9.87 -10.69
N LYS A 216 -12.10 10.69 -10.35
CA LYS A 216 -12.00 12.08 -10.81
C LYS A 216 -11.56 12.24 -12.27
N ASP A 217 -11.07 11.18 -12.91
CA ASP A 217 -10.58 11.24 -14.29
C ASP A 217 -11.71 11.17 -15.34
N GLY A 218 -12.97 11.10 -14.89
CA GLY A 218 -14.13 11.56 -15.63
C GLY A 218 -14.60 10.66 -16.79
N LEU A 219 -15.93 10.57 -16.86
CA LEU A 219 -16.75 9.92 -17.89
C LEU A 219 -16.93 8.41 -17.75
N PHE A 220 -18.11 8.01 -18.23
CA PHE A 220 -18.65 6.66 -18.48
C PHE A 220 -19.62 6.10 -17.42
N PRO A 221 -20.73 5.51 -17.91
CA PRO A 221 -22.08 6.03 -17.68
C PRO A 221 -22.69 5.61 -16.35
N SER A 222 -23.47 6.53 -15.78
CA SER A 222 -24.30 6.34 -14.60
C SER A 222 -25.19 5.10 -14.72
N ASP A 223 -25.08 4.18 -13.76
CA ASP A 223 -26.16 3.42 -13.09
C ASP A 223 -27.37 2.87 -13.88
N ARG A 224 -27.27 2.76 -15.20
CA ARG A 224 -28.15 1.96 -16.06
C ARG A 224 -27.36 0.81 -16.67
N MET A 225 -26.64 0.06 -15.84
CA MET A 225 -26.54 -1.37 -16.13
C MET A 225 -27.95 -1.90 -16.02
N LEU A 226 -28.61 -2.06 -17.17
CA LEU A 226 -29.87 -2.77 -17.32
C LEU A 226 -29.78 -4.00 -16.41
N LYS A 227 -30.51 -3.97 -15.29
CA LYS A 227 -30.78 -5.16 -14.51
C LYS A 227 -31.29 -6.17 -15.53
N ARG A 228 -30.48 -7.18 -15.88
CA ARG A 228 -31.00 -8.34 -16.59
C ARG A 228 -32.17 -8.81 -15.73
N LYS A 229 -33.39 -8.69 -16.26
CA LYS A 229 -34.55 -9.34 -15.64
C LYS A 229 -34.13 -10.80 -15.44
N PRO A 230 -34.31 -11.39 -14.25
CA PRO A 230 -34.04 -12.80 -14.08
C PRO A 230 -34.86 -13.53 -15.15
N GLY A 231 -34.17 -14.30 -16.00
CA GLY A 231 -34.82 -15.05 -17.07
C GLY A 231 -35.93 -15.89 -16.46
N ASN A 232 -37.12 -15.84 -17.06
CA ASN A 232 -38.22 -16.73 -16.71
C ASN A 232 -37.68 -18.16 -16.68
N ARG A 233 -37.70 -18.78 -15.50
CA ARG A 233 -37.64 -20.24 -15.39
C ARG A 233 -38.90 -20.73 -16.08
N ASN A 234 -38.78 -21.19 -17.32
CA ASN A 234 -39.81 -22.02 -17.93
C ASN A 234 -40.05 -23.17 -16.96
N LYS A 235 -41.23 -23.18 -16.34
CA LYS A 235 -41.79 -24.38 -15.73
C LYS A 235 -41.93 -25.37 -16.88
N LYS A 236 -41.19 -26.47 -16.81
CA LYS A 236 -41.50 -27.65 -17.62
C LYS A 236 -42.83 -28.18 -17.12
N GLU A 237 -43.81 -28.20 -18.00
CA GLU A 237 -44.90 -29.19 -17.97
C GLU A 237 -44.33 -30.57 -18.34
#